data_AF-X1UXY7-F1
#
_entry.id   AF-X1UXY7-F1
#
_cell.length_a   1.000
_cell.length_b   1.000
_cell.length_c   1.000
_cell.angle_alpha   90.00
_cell.angle_beta   90.00
_cell.angle_gamma   90.00
#
_symmetry.space_group_name_H-M   'P 1'
#
loop_
_entity.id
_entity.type
_entity.pdbx_description
1 polymer ?
#
loop_
_entity_poly.entity_id
_entity_poly.type
_entity_poly.pdbx_seq_one_letter_code
_entity_poly.pdbx_strand_id
1 'polypeptide(L)'
;TTAEISPSKPQEIKAIRKVCQKGTMRKVKPTEVDVFLESKTGELYLFDLKTAKPNAGQFIGFKRTLLVWVAVILASNPKAKVNTVIAIPYNPYEPKPYKRWTIRGMLDLDNELKVAAEFWNFIGGNGAYQDLLDCFEKVGIELRSEIDEYFTRFNKQ
;
A
#
# COMPACT_ATOMS: atom_id res chain seq x y z
N THR A 1 -0.14 19.01 -19.31
CA THR A 1 -0.81 19.97 -18.41
C THR A 1 -0.47 19.58 -17.00
N THR A 2 0.33 20.38 -16.30
CA THR A 2 0.69 20.14 -14.90
C THR A 2 -0.58 20.33 -14.07
N ALA A 3 -0.93 19.37 -13.21
CA ALA A 3 -2.13 19.50 -12.38
C ALA A 3 -2.00 20.73 -11.46
N GLU A 4 -2.97 21.64 -11.51
CA GLU A 4 -2.99 22.86 -10.69
C GLU A 4 -3.31 22.57 -9.21
N ILE A 5 -3.84 21.37 -8.91
CA ILE A 5 -4.30 20.96 -7.58
C ILE A 5 -3.55 19.69 -7.17
N SER A 6 -2.96 19.71 -5.97
CA SER A 6 -2.33 18.53 -5.39
C SER A 6 -3.38 17.50 -4.95
N PRO A 7 -3.13 16.19 -5.12
CA PRO A 7 -4.07 15.15 -4.68
C PRO A 7 -4.32 15.24 -3.17
N SER A 8 -5.57 15.04 -2.77
CA SER A 8 -5.97 15.09 -1.36
C SER A 8 -7.02 14.02 -1.07
N LYS A 9 -6.60 12.98 -0.36
CA LYS A 9 -7.44 11.83 -0.04
C LYS A 9 -8.70 12.22 0.75
N PRO A 10 -8.63 13.09 1.78
CA PRO A 10 -9.84 13.53 2.48
C PRO A 10 -10.83 14.28 1.58
N GLN A 11 -10.34 15.12 0.66
CA GLN A 11 -11.20 15.87 -0.26
C GLN A 11 -11.86 14.95 -1.29
N GLU A 12 -11.13 13.97 -1.82
CA GLU A 12 -11.65 12.98 -2.76
C GLU A 12 -12.73 12.09 -2.11
N ILE A 13 -12.48 11.61 -0.89
CA ILE A 13 -13.49 10.87 -0.11
C ILE A 13 -14.73 11.73 0.11
N LYS A 14 -14.56 13.01 0.48
CA LYS A 14 -15.66 13.95 0.65
C LYS A 14 -16.45 14.16 -0.65
N ALA A 15 -15.77 14.25 -1.79
CA ALA A 15 -16.38 14.39 -3.10
C ALA A 15 -17.22 13.15 -3.47
N ILE A 16 -16.65 11.94 -3.30
CA ILE A 16 -17.37 10.67 -3.53
C ILE A 16 -18.58 10.58 -2.59
N ARG A 17 -18.41 10.91 -1.30
CA ARG A 17 -19.50 10.83 -0.31
C ARG A 17 -20.71 11.70 -0.66
N LYS A 18 -20.50 12.88 -1.27
CA LYS A 18 -21.59 13.76 -1.73
C LYS A 18 -22.51 13.14 -2.78
N VAL A 19 -22.02 12.13 -3.52
CA VAL A 19 -22.72 11.53 -4.67
C VAL A 19 -22.91 10.01 -4.55
N CYS A 20 -22.35 9.34 -3.55
CA CYS A 20 -22.30 7.88 -3.43
C CYS A 20 -23.67 7.17 -3.37
N GLN A 21 -24.76 7.90 -3.14
CA GLN A 21 -26.14 7.41 -3.09
C GLN A 21 -27.04 7.99 -4.20
N LYS A 22 -26.45 8.67 -5.19
CA LYS A 22 -27.19 9.37 -6.25
C LYS A 22 -26.98 8.69 -7.61
N GLY A 23 -28.02 8.73 -8.45
CA GLY A 23 -28.00 8.20 -9.81
C GLY A 23 -28.21 6.69 -9.88
N THR A 24 -27.99 6.13 -11.07
CA THR A 24 -28.20 4.70 -11.32
C THR A 24 -27.03 3.88 -10.80
N MET A 25 -27.28 3.05 -9.79
CA MET A 25 -26.28 2.15 -9.24
C MET A 25 -25.94 1.03 -10.25
N ARG A 26 -24.64 0.79 -10.43
CA ARG A 26 -24.12 -0.28 -11.29
C ARG A 26 -23.37 -1.30 -10.45
N LYS A 27 -23.58 -2.58 -10.72
CA LYS A 27 -22.71 -3.64 -10.19
C LYS A 27 -21.33 -3.49 -10.80
N VAL A 28 -20.32 -3.49 -9.94
CA VAL A 28 -18.90 -3.45 -10.31
C VAL A 28 -18.19 -4.64 -9.69
N LYS A 29 -17.12 -5.11 -10.33
CA LYS A 29 -16.19 -6.09 -9.75
C LYS A 29 -14.91 -5.35 -9.38
N PRO A 30 -14.77 -4.86 -8.13
CA PRO A 30 -13.55 -4.20 -7.70
C PRO A 30 -12.40 -5.21 -7.67
N THR A 31 -11.16 -4.71 -7.76
CA THR A 31 -9.96 -5.50 -7.45
C THR A 31 -10.04 -6.03 -6.02
N GLU A 32 -9.54 -7.24 -5.78
CA GLU A 32 -9.44 -7.80 -4.43
C GLU A 32 -8.44 -7.01 -3.59
N VAL A 33 -8.75 -6.84 -2.31
CA VAL A 33 -7.91 -6.14 -1.33
C VAL A 33 -6.94 -7.15 -0.75
N ASP A 34 -5.63 -6.85 -0.75
CA ASP A 34 -4.64 -7.79 -0.22
C ASP A 34 -4.68 -7.86 1.31
N VAL A 35 -4.85 -6.72 1.98
CA VAL A 35 -5.02 -6.65 3.45
C VAL A 35 -6.16 -5.70 3.80
N PHE A 36 -7.14 -6.21 4.54
CA PHE A 36 -8.26 -5.45 5.08
C PHE A 36 -8.15 -5.41 6.61
N LEU A 37 -8.14 -4.21 7.18
CA LEU A 37 -8.13 -3.99 8.63
C LEU A 37 -9.31 -3.13 9.03
N GLU A 38 -9.89 -3.45 10.18
CA GLU A 38 -10.86 -2.60 10.88
C GLU A 38 -10.28 -2.23 12.24
N SER A 39 -10.21 -0.93 12.53
CA SER A 39 -9.75 -0.45 13.82
C SER A 39 -10.79 -0.73 14.90
N LYS A 40 -10.37 -0.70 16.17
CA LYS A 40 -11.30 -0.79 17.32
C LYS A 40 -12.37 0.31 17.33
N THR A 41 -12.16 1.40 16.58
CA THR A 41 -13.10 2.52 16.45
C THR A 41 -13.94 2.46 15.17
N GLY A 42 -13.87 1.35 14.41
CA GLY A 42 -14.64 1.12 13.18
C GLY A 42 -14.08 1.81 11.93
N GLU A 43 -12.80 2.19 11.94
CA GLU A 43 -12.12 2.76 10.77
C GLU A 43 -11.57 1.65 9.88
N LEU A 44 -11.91 1.71 8.60
CA LEU A 44 -11.54 0.69 7.62
C LEU A 44 -10.25 1.11 6.91
N TYR A 45 -9.30 0.19 6.80
CA TYR A 45 -8.07 0.34 6.04
C TYR A 45 -7.96 -0.79 5.03
N LEU A 46 -7.89 -0.44 3.75
CA LEU A 46 -7.73 -1.36 2.63
C LEU A 46 -6.36 -1.12 1.99
N PHE A 47 -5.53 -2.16 1.96
CA PHE A 47 -4.19 -2.08 1.40
C PHE A 47 -4.07 -2.84 0.09
N ASP A 48 -3.39 -2.21 -0.86
CA ASP A 48 -2.90 -2.83 -2.09
C ASP A 48 -1.36 -2.94 -2.00
N LEU A 49 -0.86 -4.16 -1.96
CA LEU A 49 0.55 -4.49 -1.80
C LEU A 49 1.26 -4.39 -3.16
N LYS A 50 2.31 -3.56 -3.23
CA LYS A 50 3.11 -3.35 -4.43
C LYS A 50 4.58 -3.56 -4.18
N THR A 51 5.26 -4.02 -5.22
CA THR A 51 6.72 -4.13 -5.20
C THR A 51 7.36 -2.77 -5.51
N ALA A 52 8.56 -2.62 -4.94
CA ALA A 52 9.48 -1.49 -4.85
C ALA A 52 9.49 -0.35 -5.91
N LYS A 53 9.00 -0.55 -7.14
CA LYS A 53 9.13 0.48 -8.18
C LYS A 53 8.00 0.43 -9.22
N PRO A 54 6.85 1.06 -8.95
CA PRO A 54 5.85 1.24 -9.97
C PRO A 54 6.29 2.30 -11.00
N ASN A 55 5.98 2.06 -12.27
CA ASN A 55 6.15 3.01 -13.36
C ASN A 55 4.98 4.02 -13.40
N ALA A 56 5.20 5.21 -13.98
CA ALA A 56 4.22 6.29 -14.04
C ALA A 56 2.79 5.84 -14.47
N GLY A 57 2.69 5.01 -15.50
CA GLY A 57 1.41 4.49 -16.00
C GLY A 57 0.66 3.57 -15.03
N GLN A 58 1.37 2.89 -14.13
CA GLN A 58 0.76 2.01 -13.14
C GLN A 58 0.03 2.80 -12.03
N PHE A 59 0.50 4.01 -11.71
CA PHE A 59 -0.11 4.84 -10.66
C PHE A 59 -1.52 5.31 -10.97
N ILE A 60 -1.85 5.57 -12.24
CA ILE A 60 -3.24 5.89 -12.64
C ILE A 60 -4.16 4.73 -12.29
N GLY A 61 -3.72 3.49 -12.57
CA GLY A 61 -4.44 2.28 -12.21
C GLY A 61 -4.58 2.10 -10.70
N PHE A 62 -3.53 2.40 -9.94
CA PHE A 62 -3.55 2.35 -8.48
C PHE A 62 -4.53 3.37 -7.90
N LYS A 63 -4.44 4.63 -8.32
CA LYS A 63 -5.36 5.68 -7.86
C LYS A 63 -6.81 5.33 -8.17
N ARG A 64 -7.08 4.80 -9.37
CA ARG A 64 -8.42 4.32 -9.73
C ARG A 64 -8.89 3.20 -8.80
N THR A 65 -8.05 2.23 -8.51
CA THR A 65 -8.35 1.13 -7.57
C THR A 65 -8.71 1.68 -6.18
N LEU A 66 -7.86 2.56 -5.65
CA LEU A 66 -8.08 3.20 -4.35
C LEU A 66 -9.40 3.97 -4.28
N LEU A 67 -9.76 4.71 -5.33
CA LEU A 67 -11.01 5.48 -5.39
C LEU A 67 -12.24 4.58 -5.60
N VAL A 68 -12.12 3.51 -6.39
CA VAL A 68 -13.20 2.52 -6.59
C VAL A 68 -13.54 1.84 -5.28
N TRP A 69 -12.54 1.44 -4.49
CA TRP A 69 -12.78 0.87 -3.16
C TRP A 69 -13.52 1.83 -2.23
N VAL A 70 -13.09 3.10 -2.19
CA VAL A 70 -13.81 4.15 -1.44
C VAL A 70 -15.27 4.23 -1.90
N ALA A 71 -15.51 4.27 -3.22
CA ALA A 71 -16.86 4.36 -3.76
C ALA A 71 -17.73 3.15 -3.41
N VAL A 72 -17.20 1.93 -3.50
CA VAL A 72 -17.92 0.69 -3.15
C VAL A 72 -18.31 0.66 -1.67
N ILE A 73 -17.38 1.01 -0.78
CA ILE A 73 -17.64 1.06 0.66
C ILE A 73 -18.68 2.15 0.98
N LEU A 74 -18.55 3.35 0.41
CA LEU A 74 -19.49 4.45 0.66
C LEU A 74 -20.86 4.27 0.01
N ALA A 75 -20.94 3.53 -1.11
CA ALA A 75 -22.20 3.11 -1.70
C ALA A 75 -22.98 2.15 -0.80
N SER A 76 -22.29 1.38 0.04
CA SER A 76 -22.93 0.46 1.00
C SER A 76 -23.16 1.12 2.36
N ASN A 77 -22.20 1.92 2.83
CA ASN A 77 -22.27 2.65 4.10
C ASN A 77 -21.74 4.10 3.92
N PRO A 78 -22.63 5.08 3.67
CA PRO A 78 -22.26 6.48 3.45
C PRO A 78 -21.59 7.17 4.63
N LYS A 79 -21.59 6.57 5.83
CA LYS A 79 -20.96 7.09 7.05
C LYS A 79 -19.64 6.40 7.37
N ALA A 80 -19.26 5.36 6.63
CA ALA A 80 -18.01 4.64 6.88
C ALA A 80 -16.79 5.58 6.83
N LYS A 81 -15.85 5.36 7.75
CA LYS A 81 -14.53 5.97 7.72
C LYS A 81 -13.60 5.00 6.99
N VAL A 82 -13.31 5.29 5.73
CA VAL A 82 -12.56 4.39 4.83
C VAL A 82 -11.28 5.04 4.38
N ASN A 83 -10.18 4.29 4.50
CA ASN A 83 -8.84 4.66 4.06
C ASN A 83 -8.36 3.58 3.09
N THR A 84 -7.85 3.99 1.93
CA THR A 84 -7.31 3.06 0.93
C THR A 84 -5.88 3.48 0.63
N VAL A 85 -4.94 2.54 0.73
CA VAL A 85 -3.50 2.81 0.85
C VAL A 85 -2.70 1.84 -0.03
N ILE A 86 -1.68 2.33 -0.72
CA ILE A 86 -0.65 1.48 -1.33
C ILE A 86 0.39 1.14 -0.26
N ALA A 87 0.65 -0.14 -0.07
CA ALA A 87 1.70 -0.63 0.83
C ALA A 87 2.88 -1.16 0.01
N ILE A 88 4.09 -0.70 0.33
CA ILE A 88 5.33 -1.26 -0.21
C ILE A 88 6.09 -1.93 0.95
N PRO A 89 6.19 -3.27 1.01
CA PRO A 89 6.68 -3.98 2.20
C PRO A 89 8.13 -3.69 2.59
N TYR A 90 8.95 -3.20 1.67
CA TYR A 90 10.37 -2.93 1.89
C TYR A 90 10.84 -1.71 1.09
N ASN A 91 11.92 -1.07 1.54
CA ASN A 91 12.53 0.03 0.84
C ASN A 91 13.67 -0.49 -0.07
N PRO A 92 13.53 -0.46 -1.40
CA PRO A 92 14.58 -0.90 -2.32
C PRO A 92 15.82 0.02 -2.31
N TYR A 93 15.74 1.19 -1.70
CA TYR A 93 16.82 2.17 -1.67
C TYR A 93 17.62 2.15 -0.36
N GLU A 94 17.28 1.25 0.57
CA GLU A 94 17.92 1.15 1.87
C GLU A 94 19.46 1.15 1.75
N PRO A 95 20.19 1.93 2.60
CA PRO A 95 19.71 2.73 3.73
C PRO A 95 19.21 4.14 3.38
N LYS A 96 19.11 4.48 2.09
CA LYS A 96 18.60 5.79 1.66
C LYS A 96 17.08 5.82 1.75
N PRO A 97 16.47 6.97 2.09
CA PRO A 97 15.03 7.09 2.16
C PRO A 97 14.36 6.79 0.81
N TYR A 98 13.13 6.27 0.87
CA TYR A 98 12.38 5.93 -0.33
C TYR A 98 12.13 7.15 -1.21
N LYS A 99 12.48 7.04 -2.50
CA LYS A 99 12.34 8.13 -3.47
C LYS A 99 10.89 8.23 -3.97
N ARG A 100 10.10 9.12 -3.38
CA ARG A 100 8.67 9.34 -3.72
C ARG A 100 8.41 10.15 -5.01
N TRP A 101 9.44 10.58 -5.75
CA TRP A 101 9.29 11.56 -6.84
C TRP A 101 8.49 11.06 -8.05
N THR A 102 8.51 9.75 -8.37
CA THR A 102 7.72 9.17 -9.46
C THR A 102 6.21 9.18 -9.17
N ILE A 103 5.83 9.42 -7.92
CA ILE A 103 4.46 9.35 -7.39
C ILE A 103 3.88 10.75 -7.13
N ARG A 104 4.77 11.75 -7.07
CA ARG A 104 4.43 13.12 -6.69
C ARG A 104 3.45 13.72 -7.71
N GLY A 105 2.28 14.15 -7.22
CA GLY A 105 1.22 14.76 -8.04
C GLY A 105 0.06 13.83 -8.41
N MET A 106 0.15 12.52 -8.16
CA MET A 106 -0.96 11.58 -8.42
C MET A 106 -1.59 11.00 -7.15
N LEU A 107 -0.78 10.71 -6.12
CA LEU A 107 -1.25 10.22 -4.83
C LEU A 107 -1.01 11.26 -3.73
N ASP A 108 -1.90 11.28 -2.75
CA ASP A 108 -1.70 11.94 -1.47
C ASP A 108 -0.76 11.06 -0.64
N LEU A 109 0.54 11.33 -0.71
CA LEU A 109 1.59 10.44 -0.21
C LEU A 109 1.53 10.20 1.30
N ASP A 110 0.94 11.13 2.06
CA ASP A 110 0.86 11.01 3.52
C ASP A 110 -0.30 10.09 3.93
N ASN A 111 -1.35 10.02 3.11
CA ASN A 111 -2.55 9.24 3.40
C ASN A 111 -2.67 7.94 2.57
N GLU A 112 -2.01 7.85 1.42
CA GLU A 112 -2.20 6.78 0.43
C GLU A 112 -0.94 5.95 0.16
N LEU A 113 0.17 6.20 0.86
CA LEU A 113 1.40 5.41 0.71
C LEU A 113 2.01 5.09 2.07
N LYS A 114 2.34 3.81 2.29
CA LYS A 114 3.14 3.36 3.42
C LYS A 114 4.27 2.46 2.93
N VAL A 115 5.52 2.79 3.26
CA VAL A 115 6.70 2.04 2.84
C VAL A 115 7.43 1.45 4.04
N ALA A 116 7.82 0.18 3.94
CA ALA A 116 8.66 -0.51 4.91
C ALA A 116 8.14 -0.33 6.35
N ALA A 117 8.93 0.31 7.22
CA ALA A 117 8.57 0.62 8.60
C ALA A 117 7.20 1.31 8.73
N GLU A 118 6.81 2.20 7.82
CA GLU A 118 5.51 2.89 7.89
C GLU A 118 4.34 1.91 7.76
N PHE A 119 4.50 0.84 6.97
CA PHE A 119 3.45 -0.17 6.78
C PHE A 119 3.46 -1.19 7.91
N TRP A 120 4.61 -1.80 8.17
CA TRP A 120 4.74 -2.86 9.18
C TRP A 120 4.47 -2.35 10.58
N ASN A 121 4.96 -1.16 10.94
CA ASN A 121 4.68 -0.61 12.26
C ASN A 121 3.22 -0.14 12.40
N PHE A 122 2.55 0.20 11.29
CA PHE A 122 1.13 0.54 11.32
C PHE A 122 0.27 -0.69 11.64
N ILE A 123 0.59 -1.86 11.07
CA ILE A 123 -0.21 -3.08 11.28
C ILE A 123 0.23 -3.89 12.50
N GLY A 124 1.54 -3.92 12.80
CA GLY A 124 2.13 -4.75 13.85
C GLY A 124 2.53 -3.99 15.12
N GLY A 125 2.43 -2.66 15.12
CA GLY A 125 2.89 -1.81 16.21
C GLY A 125 4.35 -1.37 16.09
N ASN A 126 4.77 -0.45 16.95
CA ASN A 126 6.12 0.10 16.93
C ASN A 126 7.17 -1.01 17.09
N GLY A 127 8.15 -1.05 16.19
CA GLY A 127 9.23 -2.04 16.20
C GLY A 127 8.96 -3.25 15.31
N ALA A 128 7.73 -3.48 14.86
CA ALA A 128 7.37 -4.68 14.08
C ALA A 128 8.19 -4.86 12.80
N TYR A 129 8.58 -3.77 12.13
CA TYR A 129 9.47 -3.87 10.97
C TYR A 129 10.87 -4.38 11.35
N GLN A 130 11.41 -3.91 12.48
CA GLN A 130 12.71 -4.36 12.95
C GLN A 130 12.65 -5.82 13.39
N ASP A 131 11.61 -6.20 14.14
CA ASP A 131 11.40 -7.59 14.54
C ASP A 131 11.35 -8.54 13.33
N LEU A 132 10.71 -8.09 12.24
CA LEU A 132 10.67 -8.83 10.97
C LEU A 132 12.08 -8.98 10.36
N LEU A 133 12.85 -7.90 10.32
CA LEU A 133 14.23 -7.93 9.80
C LEU A 133 15.13 -8.83 10.64
N ASP A 134 15.03 -8.76 11.97
CA ASP A 134 15.79 -9.59 12.90
C ASP A 134 15.46 -11.08 12.71
N CYS A 135 14.19 -11.41 12.41
CA CYS A 135 13.79 -12.77 12.05
C CYS A 135 14.48 -13.24 10.76
N PHE A 136 14.48 -12.40 9.70
CA PHE A 136 15.16 -12.73 8.44
C PHE A 136 16.67 -12.89 8.63
N GLU A 137 17.30 -12.05 9.45
CA GLU A 137 18.73 -12.14 9.74
C GLU A 137 19.07 -13.45 10.49
N LYS A 138 18.33 -13.78 11.54
CA LYS A 138 18.52 -15.02 12.30
C LYS A 138 18.42 -16.26 11.42
N VAL A 139 17.34 -16.37 10.64
CA VAL A 139 17.13 -17.48 9.71
C VAL A 139 18.21 -17.50 8.62
N GLY A 140 18.61 -16.33 8.12
CA GLY A 140 19.66 -16.20 7.12
C GLY A 140 21.02 -16.69 7.62
N ILE A 141 21.36 -16.44 8.89
CA ILE A 141 22.59 -16.94 9.52
C ILE A 141 22.53 -18.46 9.68
N GLU A 142 21.40 -19.00 10.16
CA GLU A 142 21.21 -20.43 10.37
C GLU A 142 21.32 -21.23 9.06
N LEU A 143 20.60 -20.78 8.02
CA LEU A 143 20.57 -21.44 6.72
C LEU A 143 21.81 -21.16 5.86
N ARG A 144 22.73 -20.31 6.32
CA ARG A 144 23.87 -19.86 5.50
C ARG A 144 24.71 -21.03 5.00
N SER A 145 24.99 -21.98 5.88
CA SER A 145 25.82 -23.16 5.56
C SER A 145 25.17 -24.03 4.47
N GLU A 146 23.86 -24.29 4.57
CA GLU A 146 23.10 -25.06 3.58
C GLU A 146 23.05 -24.36 2.22
N ILE A 147 22.86 -23.04 2.23
CA ILE A 147 22.87 -22.22 1.00
C ILE A 147 24.25 -22.28 0.35
N ASP A 148 25.33 -22.07 1.12
CA ASP A 148 26.69 -22.12 0.62
C ASP A 148 27.02 -23.51 0.05
N GLU A 149 26.64 -24.59 0.75
CA GLU A 149 26.81 -25.97 0.29
C GLU A 149 26.11 -26.21 -1.05
N TYR A 150 24.84 -25.82 -1.18
CA TYR A 150 24.08 -25.92 -2.42
C TYR A 150 24.77 -25.22 -3.59
N PHE A 151 25.35 -24.03 -3.37
CA PHE A 151 26.01 -23.28 -4.44
C PHE A 151 27.40 -23.82 -4.82
N THR A 152 28.05 -24.62 -3.97
CA THR A 152 29.35 -25.23 -4.31
C THR A 152 29.30 -26.09 -5.58
N ARG A 153 28.15 -26.68 -5.90
CA ARG A 153 27.96 -27.52 -7.10
C ARG A 153 28.17 -26.76 -8.42
N PHE A 154 28.06 -25.43 -8.39
CA PHE A 154 28.28 -24.57 -9.56
C PHE A 154 29.72 -24.06 -9.68
N ASN A 155 30.54 -24.23 -8.64
CA ASN A 155 31.95 -23.82 -8.62
C ASN A 155 32.90 -24.91 -9.18
N LYS A 156 32.36 -26.07 -9.57
CA LYS A 156 33.09 -27.11 -10.29
C LYS A 156 33.00 -26.85 -11.80
N GLN A 157 33.72 -25.83 -12.27
CA GLN A 157 34.14 -25.70 -13.67
C GLN A 157 35.65 -25.90 -13.75
#